data_AF-A0A3P7SAE3-F1
#
_entry.id   AF-A0A3P7SAE3-F1
#
_cell.length_a   1.000
_cell.length_b   1.000
_cell.length_c   1.000
_cell.angle_alpha   90.00
_cell.angle_beta   90.00
_cell.angle_gamma   90.00
#
_symmetry.space_group_name_H-M   'P 1'
#
loop_
_entity.id
_entity.type
_entity.pdbx_description
1 polymer ?
#
loop_
_entity_poly.entity_id
_entity_poly.type
_entity_poly.pdbx_seq_one_letter_code
_entity_poly.pdbx_strand_id
1 'polypeptide(L)'
;MSVWFDRSVIRSCAKLSYEDALVLMETPDNHLDKLASRIRVSEPFTIANVKRSVIYLDMLAQKMRKRRIDNGALLLDKIELEFDLTSKEDASSSQSDSVSQSSKAGWPRGYKTKQRNRAHYLIEEWMLAANQAVARFLFHQVIQQKHRDILRKTENSPATKATLIAAVGTNLAMFGSQMKMCKHRGSRPSSLGTILRRHPAPHAIKMNELIQIAESAGIEMETSSAAAIRTSLDAYVEQLRAKGTPELEVETLSTALSYLTYMRMQMALYFNVEDVVNRAIRRVRSDESVTSASSDDLPTVSQESWESSLLRFSHHFGLNVPLYTHFTSPIRRYADLLVHRQLGDLLNCGHWSYRRPNQTSKVGSASEVYGKNSTLPAIRKPTIQAAWCNRMRRETRRAQEECQQLFLTAWIKSVGSIQENAVVLSLSASKIQLLIPTCGLVINHQLATFCREASGWQSENEEESKAPSITVTWEGRKNLADEGENREEKNQGADEKPAESITKLSILSVCPVKLTCSSRGFYAKAKLLPPWSSTKT
;
A
#
# COMPACT_ATOMS: atom_id res chain seq x y z
N MET A 1 -30.60 -1.35 -4.46
CA MET A 1 -29.98 -1.06 -5.77
C MET A 1 -29.40 -2.36 -6.30
N SER A 2 -29.59 -2.67 -7.58
CA SER A 2 -29.04 -3.88 -8.23
C SER A 2 -27.67 -3.59 -8.83
N VAL A 3 -26.70 -4.51 -8.69
CA VAL A 3 -25.42 -4.46 -9.41
C VAL A 3 -25.53 -5.36 -10.63
N TRP A 4 -25.06 -4.87 -11.78
CA TRP A 4 -25.10 -5.58 -13.06
C TRP A 4 -23.69 -5.85 -13.58
N PHE A 5 -23.48 -7.05 -14.14
CA PHE A 5 -22.21 -7.48 -14.72
C PHE A 5 -22.47 -8.07 -16.10
N ASP A 6 -21.79 -7.56 -17.11
CA ASP A 6 -21.84 -8.10 -18.47
C ASP A 6 -20.66 -7.59 -19.31
N ARG A 7 -20.55 -8.10 -20.53
CA ARG A 7 -19.69 -7.54 -21.57
C ARG A 7 -20.37 -6.36 -22.23
N SER A 8 -19.57 -5.34 -22.54
CA SER A 8 -20.03 -4.15 -23.24
C SER A 8 -19.03 -3.74 -24.31
N VAL A 9 -19.48 -2.91 -25.23
CA VAL A 9 -18.65 -2.19 -26.19
C VAL A 9 -18.72 -0.72 -25.83
N ILE A 10 -17.57 -0.08 -25.66
CA ILE A 10 -17.48 1.33 -25.26
C ILE A 10 -16.66 2.12 -26.27
N ARG A 11 -17.03 3.39 -26.47
CA ARG A 11 -16.24 4.38 -27.21
C ARG A 11 -16.00 5.57 -26.28
N SER A 12 -14.77 5.72 -25.79
CA SER A 12 -14.44 6.83 -24.89
C SER A 12 -14.58 8.16 -25.63
N CYS A 13 -15.34 9.09 -25.06
CA CYS A 13 -15.56 10.41 -25.65
C CYS A 13 -14.44 11.41 -25.31
N ALA A 14 -13.67 11.18 -24.24
CA ALA A 14 -12.54 12.02 -23.84
C ALA A 14 -11.43 11.19 -23.19
N LYS A 15 -10.21 11.73 -23.15
CA LYS A 15 -9.08 11.21 -22.37
C LYS A 15 -8.56 12.35 -21.51
N LEU A 16 -8.64 12.18 -20.19
CA LEU A 16 -8.25 13.21 -19.21
C LEU A 16 -7.04 12.72 -18.41
N SER A 17 -6.05 13.60 -18.21
CA SER A 17 -5.09 13.45 -17.11
C SER A 17 -5.74 13.76 -15.77
N TYR A 18 -5.08 13.44 -14.66
CA TYR A 18 -5.59 13.78 -13.33
C TYR A 18 -5.64 15.29 -13.11
N GLU A 19 -4.68 16.02 -13.67
CA GLU A 19 -4.61 17.46 -13.68
C GLU A 19 -5.75 18.06 -14.51
N ASP A 20 -6.03 17.49 -15.71
CA ASP A 20 -7.16 17.94 -16.54
C ASP A 20 -8.49 17.77 -15.80
N ALA A 21 -8.68 16.63 -15.14
CA ALA A 21 -9.90 16.34 -14.40
C ALA A 21 -10.08 17.29 -13.21
N LEU A 22 -8.99 17.62 -12.50
CA LEU A 22 -9.02 18.58 -11.40
C LEU A 22 -9.39 19.98 -11.91
N VAL A 23 -8.68 20.47 -12.93
CA VAL A 23 -8.93 21.77 -13.55
C VAL A 23 -10.37 21.85 -14.09
N LEU A 24 -10.88 20.77 -14.70
CA LEU A 24 -12.25 20.70 -15.19
C LEU A 24 -13.30 20.83 -14.07
N MET A 25 -13.03 20.25 -12.89
CA MET A 25 -13.93 20.36 -11.73
C MET A 25 -13.92 21.77 -11.11
N GLU A 26 -12.77 22.44 -11.10
CA GLU A 26 -12.59 23.76 -10.47
C GLU A 26 -12.98 24.93 -11.39
N THR A 27 -12.89 24.75 -12.71
CA THR A 27 -13.19 25.81 -13.69
C THR A 27 -14.69 26.12 -13.70
N PRO A 28 -15.13 27.40 -13.60
CA PRO A 28 -16.54 27.78 -13.72
C PRO A 28 -17.12 27.44 -15.10
N ASP A 29 -18.44 27.25 -15.19
CA ASP A 29 -19.10 26.88 -16.46
C ASP A 29 -18.86 27.93 -17.58
N ASN A 30 -18.78 29.21 -17.22
CA ASN A 30 -18.55 30.33 -18.14
C ASN A 30 -17.13 30.37 -18.74
N HIS A 31 -16.21 29.51 -18.29
CA HIS A 31 -14.82 29.48 -18.73
C HIS A 31 -14.41 28.15 -19.37
N LEU A 32 -15.39 27.28 -19.66
CA LEU A 32 -15.13 25.97 -20.26
C LEU A 32 -14.51 26.04 -21.65
N ASP A 33 -14.79 27.09 -22.43
CA ASP A 33 -14.25 27.26 -23.78
C ASP A 33 -12.72 27.37 -23.78
N LYS A 34 -12.14 27.89 -22.70
CA LYS A 34 -10.67 27.98 -22.53
C LYS A 34 -10.02 26.60 -22.43
N LEU A 35 -10.77 25.57 -22.02
CA LEU A 35 -10.26 24.20 -21.87
C LEU A 35 -10.36 23.38 -23.15
N ALA A 36 -11.03 23.87 -24.21
CA ALA A 36 -11.19 23.15 -25.47
C ALA A 36 -9.86 22.86 -26.18
N SER A 37 -8.84 23.70 -25.98
CA SER A 37 -7.49 23.47 -26.52
C SER A 37 -6.77 22.29 -25.84
N ARG A 38 -7.06 22.04 -24.57
CA ARG A 38 -6.41 21.03 -23.72
C ARG A 38 -7.18 19.71 -23.69
N ILE A 39 -8.51 19.77 -23.63
CA ILE A 39 -9.39 18.61 -23.49
C ILE A 39 -10.20 18.43 -24.77
N ARG A 40 -9.85 17.41 -25.56
CA ARG A 40 -10.62 17.03 -26.74
C ARG A 40 -11.76 16.10 -26.37
N VAL A 41 -12.98 16.49 -26.73
CA VAL A 41 -14.20 15.70 -26.52
C VAL A 41 -14.80 15.34 -27.87
N SER A 42 -15.16 14.07 -28.05
CA SER A 42 -15.81 13.56 -29.26
C SER A 42 -17.33 13.80 -29.21
N GLU A 43 -17.89 14.24 -30.32
CA GLU A 43 -19.34 14.33 -30.52
C GLU A 43 -20.03 12.97 -30.30
N PRO A 44 -21.28 12.95 -29.78
CA PRO A 44 -22.19 14.09 -29.56
C PRO A 44 -22.02 14.78 -28.19
N PHE A 45 -20.96 14.46 -27.43
CA PHE A 45 -20.79 14.98 -26.07
C PHE A 45 -20.03 16.31 -26.07
N THR A 46 -20.44 17.20 -25.16
CA THR A 46 -19.74 18.48 -24.92
C THR A 46 -18.86 18.39 -23.66
N ILE A 47 -17.91 19.31 -23.53
CA ILE A 47 -17.09 19.43 -22.31
C ILE A 47 -17.93 19.66 -21.06
N ALA A 48 -19.06 20.38 -21.18
CA ALA A 48 -20.02 20.58 -20.11
C ALA A 48 -20.70 19.27 -19.67
N ASN A 49 -21.02 18.37 -20.61
CA ASN A 49 -21.56 17.05 -20.27
C ASN A 49 -20.53 16.21 -19.50
N VAL A 50 -19.26 16.25 -19.93
CA VAL A 50 -18.16 15.54 -19.26
C VAL A 50 -17.95 16.11 -17.85
N LYS A 51 -17.87 17.44 -17.71
CA LYS A 51 -17.72 18.11 -16.41
C LYS A 51 -18.84 17.70 -15.44
N ARG A 52 -20.10 17.80 -15.87
CA ARG A 52 -21.25 17.42 -15.05
C ARG A 52 -21.13 15.97 -14.55
N SER A 53 -20.75 15.05 -15.44
CA SER A 53 -20.56 13.64 -15.09
C SER A 53 -19.43 13.44 -14.08
N VAL A 54 -18.29 14.10 -14.29
CA VAL A 54 -17.14 14.04 -13.36
C VAL A 54 -17.51 14.59 -11.99
N ILE A 55 -18.23 15.71 -11.91
CA ILE A 55 -18.70 16.28 -10.63
C ILE A 55 -19.60 15.30 -9.88
N TYR A 56 -20.57 14.67 -10.55
CA TYR A 56 -21.43 13.69 -9.89
C TYR A 56 -20.65 12.45 -9.41
N LEU A 57 -19.73 11.95 -10.22
CA LEU A 57 -18.86 10.83 -9.84
C LEU A 57 -17.99 11.19 -8.65
N ASP A 58 -17.49 12.41 -8.60
CA ASP A 58 -16.69 12.94 -7.50
C ASP A 58 -17.50 13.07 -6.20
N MET A 59 -18.71 13.66 -6.26
CA MET A 59 -19.61 13.78 -5.11
C MET A 59 -19.90 12.43 -4.46
N LEU A 60 -20.12 11.39 -5.29
CA LEU A 60 -20.32 10.02 -4.80
C LEU A 60 -19.03 9.43 -4.23
N ALA A 61 -17.89 9.62 -4.91
CA ALA A 61 -16.60 9.15 -4.45
C ALA A 61 -16.22 9.74 -3.08
N GLN A 62 -16.46 11.03 -2.84
CA GLN A 62 -16.23 11.66 -1.53
C GLN A 62 -17.05 11.00 -0.43
N LYS A 63 -18.33 10.73 -0.66
CA LYS A 63 -19.21 10.03 0.30
C LYS A 63 -18.74 8.60 0.56
N MET A 64 -18.29 7.90 -0.49
CA MET A 64 -17.74 6.55 -0.37
C MET A 64 -16.43 6.53 0.42
N ARG A 65 -15.53 7.48 0.17
CA ARG A 65 -14.27 7.63 0.89
C ARG A 65 -14.50 7.94 2.35
N LYS A 66 -15.37 8.91 2.66
CA LYS A 66 -15.74 9.25 4.04
C LYS A 66 -16.26 8.00 4.77
N ARG A 67 -17.24 7.31 4.20
CA ARG A 67 -17.76 6.06 4.78
C ARG A 67 -16.68 5.00 4.98
N ARG A 68 -15.72 4.87 4.06
CA ARG A 68 -14.61 3.92 4.16
C ARG A 68 -13.69 4.25 5.34
N ILE A 69 -13.40 5.54 5.54
CA ILE A 69 -12.61 6.02 6.68
C ILE A 69 -13.38 5.82 7.98
N ASP A 70 -14.66 6.23 8.04
CA ASP A 70 -15.54 6.06 9.21
C ASP A 70 -15.69 4.57 9.59
N ASN A 71 -15.67 3.67 8.59
CA ASN A 71 -15.67 2.23 8.81
C ASN A 71 -14.30 1.68 9.25
N GLY A 72 -13.28 2.50 9.50
CA GLY A 72 -11.99 2.08 10.04
C GLY A 72 -10.95 1.65 9.01
N ALA A 73 -11.03 2.14 7.77
CA ALA A 73 -9.98 1.88 6.78
C ALA A 73 -8.68 2.64 7.13
N LEU A 74 -7.56 1.95 7.02
CA LEU A 74 -6.25 2.51 7.31
C LEU A 74 -5.62 3.09 6.04
N LEU A 75 -5.34 4.39 6.07
CA LEU A 75 -4.67 5.11 4.99
C LEU A 75 -3.18 5.28 5.33
N LEU A 76 -2.35 4.44 4.72
CA LEU A 76 -0.89 4.55 4.77
C LEU A 76 -0.40 4.72 3.34
N ASP A 77 -0.21 5.98 2.93
CA ASP A 77 0.35 6.31 1.64
C ASP A 77 1.88 6.19 1.69
N LYS A 78 2.45 5.58 0.66
CA LYS A 78 3.89 5.50 0.48
C LYS A 78 4.34 6.68 -0.37
N ILE A 79 5.44 7.32 0.02
CA ILE A 79 6.10 8.33 -0.81
C ILE A 79 6.56 7.70 -2.12
N GLU A 80 6.12 8.29 -3.24
CA GLU A 80 6.59 7.95 -4.58
C GLU A 80 7.22 9.17 -5.22
N LEU A 81 8.36 8.97 -5.88
CA LEU A 81 9.07 10.02 -6.61
C LEU A 81 8.76 9.96 -8.11
N GLU A 82 8.75 11.13 -8.73
CA GLU A 82 8.75 11.35 -10.17
C GLU A 82 10.04 12.09 -10.55
N PHE A 83 10.75 11.59 -11.56
CA PHE A 83 12.04 12.15 -11.99
C PHE A 83 11.87 12.89 -13.31
N ASP A 84 12.52 14.04 -13.42
CA ASP A 84 12.66 14.74 -14.70
C ASP A 84 13.86 14.16 -15.48
N LEU A 85 13.54 13.53 -16.60
CA LEU A 85 14.50 12.88 -17.51
C LEU A 85 14.59 13.58 -18.87
N THR A 86 13.96 14.76 -19.03
CA THR A 86 13.92 15.46 -20.33
C THR A 86 15.32 15.83 -20.81
N SER A 87 15.57 15.70 -22.11
CA SER A 87 16.83 16.15 -22.71
C SER A 87 16.78 17.67 -22.97
N LYS A 88 17.94 18.34 -23.13
CA LYS A 88 17.97 19.79 -23.45
C LYS A 88 17.41 20.04 -24.87
N GLU A 89 17.41 19.02 -25.72
CA GLU A 89 16.96 19.05 -27.11
C GLU A 89 15.42 19.05 -27.22
N ASP A 90 14.71 18.41 -26.28
CA ASP A 90 13.24 18.33 -26.31
C ASP A 90 12.53 19.61 -25.83
N ALA A 91 13.25 20.53 -25.18
CA ALA A 91 12.69 21.77 -24.62
C ALA A 91 13.00 23.01 -25.47
N SER A 92 13.85 22.92 -26.49
CA SER A 92 14.36 24.06 -27.26
C SER A 92 14.07 23.95 -28.76
N SER A 93 12.78 24.03 -29.12
CA SER A 93 12.39 24.72 -30.36
C SER A 93 12.39 26.23 -30.10
N SER A 94 13.54 26.81 -29.70
CA SER A 94 13.83 28.26 -29.64
C SER A 94 15.30 28.51 -29.22
N GLN A 95 16.17 28.65 -30.22
CA GLN A 95 17.46 29.37 -30.31
C GLN A 95 18.56 29.35 -29.20
N SER A 96 19.73 28.84 -29.66
CA SER A 96 21.15 29.26 -29.54
C SER A 96 21.91 29.34 -28.21
N ASP A 97 22.97 28.53 -28.18
CA ASP A 97 24.37 28.76 -27.79
C ASP A 97 24.77 29.19 -26.35
N SER A 98 25.28 28.22 -25.58
CA SER A 98 26.69 28.20 -25.12
C SER A 98 26.98 26.97 -24.24
N VAL A 99 28.23 26.53 -24.30
CA VAL A 99 28.77 25.26 -23.77
C VAL A 99 28.49 25.07 -22.27
N SER A 100 27.69 24.07 -21.91
CA SER A 100 27.76 23.40 -20.59
C SER A 100 27.33 21.94 -20.73
N GLN A 101 28.19 21.04 -20.22
CA GLN A 101 28.11 19.58 -20.23
C GLN A 101 26.72 19.03 -20.58
N SER A 102 26.63 18.40 -21.76
CA SER A 102 25.47 17.65 -22.23
C SER A 102 25.02 16.69 -21.12
N SER A 103 23.89 17.01 -20.49
CA SER A 103 23.20 16.06 -19.61
C SER A 103 22.72 14.95 -20.53
N LYS A 104 23.44 13.83 -20.52
CA LYS A 104 23.14 12.62 -21.28
C LYS A 104 21.64 12.30 -21.17
N ALA A 105 20.96 12.13 -22.29
CA ALA A 105 19.53 11.80 -22.32
C ALA A 105 19.23 10.63 -21.37
N GLY A 106 18.16 10.75 -20.57
CA GLY A 106 17.77 9.76 -19.56
C GLY A 106 18.48 9.89 -18.20
N TRP A 107 19.37 10.87 -18.00
CA TRP A 107 19.92 11.20 -16.68
C TRP A 107 18.95 12.09 -15.87
N PRO A 108 18.72 11.83 -14.57
CA PRO A 108 17.79 12.62 -13.76
C PRO A 108 18.34 14.03 -13.50
N ARG A 109 17.51 15.05 -13.78
CA ARG A 109 17.81 16.48 -13.53
C ARG A 109 17.26 16.97 -12.20
N GLY A 110 16.17 16.37 -11.78
CA GLY A 110 15.47 16.70 -10.56
C GLY A 110 14.45 15.62 -10.24
N TYR A 111 13.85 15.75 -9.07
CA TYR A 111 12.76 14.90 -8.65
C TYR A 111 11.67 15.74 -8.00
N LYS A 112 10.45 15.23 -8.04
CA LYS A 112 9.32 15.76 -7.27
C LYS A 112 8.59 14.60 -6.62
N THR A 113 8.04 14.83 -5.45
CA THR A 113 7.18 13.86 -4.77
C THR A 113 5.82 13.85 -5.44
N LYS A 114 5.31 12.67 -5.78
CA LYS A 114 3.99 12.52 -6.40
C LYS A 114 2.92 12.91 -5.39
N GLN A 115 2.24 14.01 -5.66
CA GLN A 115 1.10 14.44 -4.87
C GLN A 115 -0.19 13.86 -5.43
N ARG A 116 -1.03 13.34 -4.53
CA ARG A 116 -2.34 12.82 -4.90
C ARG A 116 -3.36 13.92 -4.72
N ASN A 117 -4.07 14.24 -5.80
CA ASN A 117 -5.14 15.24 -5.78
C ASN A 117 -6.54 14.57 -5.72
N ARG A 118 -7.59 15.39 -5.66
CA ARG A 118 -8.99 14.95 -5.63
C ARG A 118 -9.37 14.00 -6.77
N ALA A 119 -8.86 14.20 -7.98
CA ALA A 119 -9.12 13.33 -9.12
C ALA A 119 -8.52 11.92 -8.94
N HIS A 120 -7.39 11.79 -8.22
CA HIS A 120 -6.84 10.47 -7.88
C HIS A 120 -7.78 9.71 -6.94
N TYR A 121 -8.34 10.39 -5.93
CA TYR A 121 -9.26 9.78 -4.98
C TYR A 121 -10.59 9.41 -5.63
N LEU A 122 -11.10 10.23 -6.55
CA LEU A 122 -12.27 9.92 -7.37
C LEU A 122 -12.15 8.55 -8.02
N ILE A 123 -11.06 8.33 -8.78
CA ILE A 123 -10.86 7.05 -9.47
C ILE A 123 -10.61 5.92 -8.48
N GLU A 124 -9.84 6.16 -7.40
CA GLU A 124 -9.57 5.15 -6.37
C GLU A 124 -10.86 4.53 -5.82
N GLU A 125 -11.84 5.35 -5.39
CA GLU A 125 -13.07 4.85 -4.77
C GLU A 125 -13.92 4.03 -5.74
N TRP A 126 -14.04 4.48 -7.00
CA TRP A 126 -14.78 3.73 -8.02
C TRP A 126 -14.11 2.39 -8.37
N MET A 127 -12.77 2.37 -8.41
CA MET A 127 -12.03 1.13 -8.62
C MET A 127 -12.16 0.17 -7.43
N LEU A 128 -12.12 0.69 -6.19
CA LEU A 128 -12.32 -0.09 -4.97
C LEU A 128 -13.74 -0.70 -4.94
N ALA A 129 -14.76 0.08 -5.28
CA ALA A 129 -16.14 -0.40 -5.33
C ALA A 129 -16.35 -1.48 -6.39
N ALA A 130 -15.81 -1.31 -7.60
CA ALA A 130 -15.86 -2.33 -8.65
C ALA A 130 -15.17 -3.63 -8.21
N ASN A 131 -13.98 -3.53 -7.64
CA ASN A 131 -13.23 -4.68 -7.11
C ASN A 131 -14.00 -5.41 -6.01
N GLN A 132 -14.62 -4.69 -5.06
CA GLN A 132 -15.44 -5.29 -4.01
C GLN A 132 -16.71 -5.94 -4.56
N ALA A 133 -17.38 -5.31 -5.53
CA ALA A 133 -18.59 -5.86 -6.14
C ALA A 133 -18.30 -7.20 -6.82
N VAL A 134 -17.20 -7.28 -7.59
CA VAL A 134 -16.77 -8.54 -8.22
C VAL A 134 -16.37 -9.57 -7.17
N ALA A 135 -15.64 -9.18 -6.11
CA ALA A 135 -15.26 -10.10 -5.04
C ALA A 135 -16.48 -10.73 -4.35
N ARG A 136 -17.49 -9.92 -4.01
CA ARG A 136 -18.75 -10.38 -3.40
C ARG A 136 -19.50 -11.32 -4.33
N PHE A 137 -19.61 -10.97 -5.62
CA PHE A 137 -20.27 -11.81 -6.61
C PHE A 137 -19.60 -13.19 -6.72
N LEU A 138 -18.28 -13.22 -6.92
CA LEU A 138 -17.51 -14.47 -7.03
C LEU A 138 -17.62 -15.32 -5.78
N PHE A 139 -17.43 -14.72 -4.60
CA PHE A 139 -17.51 -15.42 -3.33
C PHE A 139 -18.90 -16.04 -3.13
N HIS A 140 -19.97 -15.28 -3.40
CA HIS A 140 -21.33 -15.76 -3.25
C HIS A 140 -21.63 -16.99 -4.12
N GLN A 141 -21.12 -17.02 -5.37
CA GLN A 141 -21.28 -18.16 -6.26
C GLN A 141 -20.61 -19.43 -5.70
N VAL A 142 -19.41 -19.30 -5.12
CA VAL A 142 -18.70 -20.42 -4.48
C VAL A 142 -19.48 -20.98 -3.30
N ILE A 143 -19.99 -20.10 -2.42
CA ILE A 143 -20.76 -20.49 -1.24
C ILE A 143 -22.04 -21.23 -1.66
N GLN A 144 -22.81 -20.66 -2.58
CA GLN A 144 -24.02 -21.32 -3.11
C GLN A 144 -23.73 -22.70 -3.72
N GLN A 145 -22.63 -22.83 -4.47
CA GLN A 145 -22.22 -24.12 -5.02
C GLN A 145 -21.89 -25.12 -3.92
N LYS A 146 -21.10 -24.72 -2.93
CA LYS A 146 -20.66 -25.62 -1.85
C LYS A 146 -21.83 -26.09 -0.97
N HIS A 147 -22.78 -25.20 -0.68
CA HIS A 147 -24.04 -25.59 -0.02
C HIS A 147 -24.80 -26.66 -0.80
N ARG A 148 -24.95 -26.48 -2.12
CA ARG A 148 -25.59 -27.50 -2.98
C ARG A 148 -24.83 -28.83 -2.98
N ASP A 149 -23.50 -28.78 -3.02
CA ASP A 149 -22.66 -29.99 -2.99
C ASP A 149 -22.75 -30.72 -1.64
N ILE A 150 -22.86 -30.00 -0.52
CA ILE A 150 -23.09 -30.58 0.81
C ILE A 150 -24.48 -31.22 0.87
N LEU A 151 -25.53 -30.49 0.47
CA LEU A 151 -26.90 -31.00 0.47
C LEU A 151 -27.02 -32.29 -0.36
N ARG A 152 -26.47 -32.34 -1.57
CA ARG A 152 -26.46 -33.56 -2.41
C ARG A 152 -25.78 -34.76 -1.75
N LYS A 153 -24.70 -34.55 -1.00
CA LYS A 153 -24.02 -35.62 -0.25
C LYS A 153 -24.83 -36.09 0.95
N THR A 154 -25.65 -35.21 1.52
CA THR A 154 -26.48 -35.48 2.71
C THR A 154 -27.82 -36.10 2.34
N GLU A 155 -28.33 -35.88 1.11
CA GLU A 155 -29.55 -36.53 0.59
C GLU A 155 -29.49 -38.07 0.56
N ASN A 156 -28.30 -38.66 0.71
CA ASN A 156 -28.11 -40.10 0.91
C ASN A 156 -28.36 -40.57 2.37
N SER A 157 -28.77 -39.68 3.29
CA SER A 157 -29.20 -40.02 4.67
C SER A 157 -30.46 -39.21 5.05
N PRO A 158 -31.64 -39.85 5.19
CA PRO A 158 -32.93 -39.15 5.22
C PRO A 158 -33.25 -38.37 6.51
N ALA A 159 -32.55 -38.64 7.63
CA ALA A 159 -32.88 -38.03 8.93
C ALA A 159 -32.37 -36.59 9.12
N THR A 160 -31.42 -36.11 8.31
CA THR A 160 -30.71 -34.84 8.52
C THR A 160 -31.28 -33.66 7.72
N LYS A 161 -32.33 -33.89 6.92
CA LYS A 161 -32.81 -32.96 5.88
C LYS A 161 -33.50 -31.70 6.43
N ALA A 162 -34.26 -31.81 7.51
CA ALA A 162 -35.04 -30.69 8.05
C ALA A 162 -34.19 -29.68 8.85
N THR A 163 -33.26 -30.17 9.67
CA THR A 163 -32.43 -29.35 10.56
C THR A 163 -31.38 -28.53 9.79
N LEU A 164 -30.80 -29.09 8.72
CA LEU A 164 -29.77 -28.41 7.92
C LEU A 164 -30.34 -27.32 7.00
N ILE A 165 -31.53 -27.54 6.42
CA ILE A 165 -32.20 -26.53 5.57
C ILE A 165 -32.59 -25.30 6.39
N ALA A 166 -33.01 -25.49 7.65
CA ALA A 166 -33.31 -24.39 8.57
C ALA A 166 -32.05 -23.57 8.96
N ALA A 167 -30.90 -24.22 9.16
CA ALA A 167 -29.63 -23.56 9.49
C ALA A 167 -28.98 -22.83 8.29
N VAL A 168 -29.20 -23.32 7.06
CA VAL A 168 -28.68 -22.70 5.82
C VAL A 168 -29.53 -21.50 5.39
N GLY A 169 -30.85 -21.53 5.64
CA GLY A 169 -31.77 -20.45 5.29
C GLY A 169 -31.57 -19.15 6.10
N THR A 170 -31.19 -19.26 7.37
CA THR A 170 -31.01 -18.12 8.29
C THR A 170 -29.72 -17.33 8.03
N ASN A 171 -28.62 -18.01 7.68
CA ASN A 171 -27.33 -17.32 7.41
C ASN A 171 -27.32 -16.59 6.06
N LEU A 172 -28.05 -17.06 5.05
CA LEU A 172 -28.15 -16.36 3.76
C LEU A 172 -28.88 -15.01 3.84
N ALA A 173 -29.79 -14.85 4.82
CA ALA A 173 -30.53 -13.62 5.05
C ALA A 173 -29.63 -12.47 5.58
N MET A 174 -28.61 -12.79 6.39
CA MET A 174 -27.57 -11.85 6.82
C MET A 174 -26.75 -11.29 5.63
N PHE A 175 -26.63 -12.05 4.53
CA PHE A 175 -25.90 -11.63 3.33
C PHE A 175 -26.79 -11.03 2.22
N GLY A 176 -28.12 -11.00 2.41
CA GLY A 176 -29.09 -10.89 1.30
C GLY A 176 -29.93 -9.62 1.22
N SER A 177 -30.00 -8.75 2.23
CA SER A 177 -31.00 -7.65 2.22
C SER A 177 -30.77 -6.50 1.22
N GLN A 178 -29.67 -6.49 0.45
CA GLN A 178 -29.40 -5.41 -0.52
C GLN A 178 -29.09 -5.83 -1.96
N MET A 179 -29.00 -7.13 -2.28
CA MET A 179 -28.74 -7.60 -3.65
C MET A 179 -29.96 -8.31 -4.23
N LYS A 180 -30.89 -7.53 -4.82
CA LYS A 180 -31.83 -8.07 -5.82
C LYS A 180 -31.01 -8.40 -7.07
N MET A 181 -30.55 -9.64 -7.17
CA MET A 181 -29.87 -10.18 -8.35
C MET A 181 -30.89 -10.42 -9.47
N CYS A 182 -30.57 -9.98 -10.69
CA CYS A 182 -31.29 -10.43 -11.88
C CYS A 182 -31.18 -11.96 -11.98
N LYS A 183 -32.32 -12.64 -12.09
CA LYS A 183 -32.43 -14.10 -12.23
C LYS A 183 -31.81 -14.54 -13.56
N HIS A 184 -30.50 -14.71 -13.63
CA HIS A 184 -29.89 -15.48 -14.71
C HIS A 184 -30.17 -16.97 -14.47
N ARG A 185 -31.17 -17.48 -15.20
CA ARG A 185 -31.51 -18.90 -15.28
C ARG A 185 -30.30 -19.65 -15.87
N GLY A 186 -29.43 -20.18 -15.02
CA GLY A 186 -28.37 -21.12 -15.43
C GLY A 186 -26.94 -20.83 -14.98
N SER A 187 -26.70 -20.21 -13.82
CA SER A 187 -25.32 -20.14 -13.27
C SER A 187 -24.79 -21.54 -12.97
N ARG A 188 -23.87 -21.99 -13.83
CA ARG A 188 -23.10 -23.21 -13.67
C ARG A 188 -21.93 -22.96 -12.71
N PRO A 189 -21.44 -24.00 -12.01
CA PRO A 189 -20.25 -23.90 -11.18
C PRO A 189 -19.01 -23.57 -12.03
N SER A 190 -18.24 -22.54 -11.63
CA SER A 190 -16.99 -22.17 -12.30
C SER A 190 -16.04 -23.36 -12.34
N SER A 191 -15.51 -23.65 -13.53
CA SER A 191 -14.48 -24.71 -13.69
C SER A 191 -13.09 -24.24 -13.27
N LEU A 192 -12.91 -22.92 -13.12
CA LEU A 192 -11.61 -22.25 -13.06
C LEU A 192 -11.15 -21.94 -11.63
N GLY A 193 -11.95 -22.28 -10.61
CA GLY A 193 -11.77 -21.84 -9.23
C GLY A 193 -11.99 -20.33 -9.06
N THR A 194 -11.74 -19.81 -7.86
CA THR A 194 -12.01 -18.41 -7.51
C THR A 194 -10.81 -17.77 -6.81
N ILE A 195 -10.33 -16.66 -7.35
CA ILE A 195 -9.19 -15.92 -6.77
C ILE A 195 -9.67 -14.62 -6.14
N LEU A 196 -9.37 -14.47 -4.86
CA LEU A 196 -9.57 -13.24 -4.09
C LEU A 196 -8.24 -12.73 -3.54
N ARG A 197 -8.27 -11.53 -2.95
CA ARG A 197 -7.11 -10.87 -2.35
C ARG A 197 -7.44 -10.44 -0.92
N ARG A 198 -6.63 -10.91 0.03
CA ARG A 198 -6.75 -10.58 1.46
C ARG A 198 -5.56 -9.74 1.91
N HIS A 199 -5.74 -9.03 3.01
CA HIS A 199 -4.65 -8.38 3.74
C HIS A 199 -4.72 -8.87 5.19
N PRO A 200 -3.83 -9.78 5.60
CA PRO A 200 -3.79 -10.22 7.00
C PRO A 200 -3.41 -9.07 7.94
N ALA A 201 -3.83 -9.18 9.20
CA ALA A 201 -3.39 -8.29 10.26
C ALA A 201 -1.87 -8.37 10.46
N PRO A 202 -1.23 -7.29 10.94
CA PRO A 202 0.19 -7.32 11.30
C PRO A 202 0.48 -8.35 12.39
N HIS A 203 1.74 -8.79 12.48
CA HIS A 203 2.14 -9.71 13.56
C HIS A 203 2.15 -8.95 14.88
N ALA A 204 1.55 -9.53 15.93
CA ALA A 204 1.47 -8.91 17.26
C ALA A 204 2.85 -8.48 17.79
N ILE A 205 3.87 -9.33 17.65
CA ILE A 205 5.25 -9.02 18.07
C ILE A 205 5.75 -7.71 17.43
N LYS A 206 5.56 -7.55 16.12
CA LYS A 206 5.99 -6.35 15.39
C LYS A 206 5.19 -5.10 15.77
N MET A 207 3.94 -5.26 16.17
CA MET A 207 3.12 -4.12 16.64
C MET A 207 3.49 -3.74 18.08
N ASN A 208 3.81 -4.70 18.94
CA ASN A 208 4.30 -4.43 20.28
C ASN A 208 5.64 -3.68 20.24
N GLU A 209 6.55 -4.05 19.33
CA GLU A 209 7.77 -3.28 19.06
C GLU A 209 7.46 -1.84 18.63
N LEU A 210 6.42 -1.62 17.81
CA LEU A 210 6.01 -0.27 17.41
C LEU A 210 5.47 0.53 18.59
N ILE A 211 4.65 -0.09 19.45
CA ILE A 211 4.13 0.54 20.67
C ILE A 211 5.28 0.97 21.56
N GLN A 212 6.23 0.09 21.84
CA GLN A 212 7.40 0.42 22.66
C GLN A 212 8.23 1.58 22.07
N ILE A 213 8.45 1.57 20.75
CA ILE A 213 9.15 2.67 20.06
C ILE A 213 8.37 3.98 20.19
N ALA A 214 7.05 3.95 20.03
CA ALA A 214 6.19 5.13 20.13
C ALA A 214 6.13 5.67 21.57
N GLU A 215 5.95 4.80 22.56
CA GLU A 215 5.94 5.14 23.99
C GLU A 215 7.27 5.77 24.41
N SER A 216 8.39 5.27 23.89
CA SER A 216 9.72 5.84 24.14
C SER A 216 9.87 7.27 23.60
N ALA A 217 9.06 7.64 22.60
CA ALA A 217 8.98 9.00 22.06
C ALA A 217 7.82 9.82 22.67
N GLY A 218 7.16 9.31 23.72
CA GLY A 218 6.03 9.95 24.37
C GLY A 218 4.74 9.94 23.55
N ILE A 219 4.56 8.94 22.68
CA ILE A 219 3.40 8.77 21.82
C ILE A 219 2.62 7.54 22.27
N GLU A 220 1.37 7.74 22.67
CA GLU A 220 0.44 6.65 22.96
C GLU A 220 -0.13 6.10 21.64
N MET A 221 0.03 4.80 21.39
CA MET A 221 -0.46 4.15 20.18
C MET A 221 -1.32 2.93 20.50
N GLU A 222 -2.54 2.91 19.95
CA GLU A 222 -3.40 1.73 19.98
C GLU A 222 -3.32 0.96 18.65
N THR A 223 -2.99 -0.33 18.73
CA THR A 223 -2.80 -1.18 17.54
C THR A 223 -3.79 -2.33 17.41
N SER A 224 -4.90 -2.28 18.16
CA SER A 224 -5.92 -3.34 18.23
C SER A 224 -6.62 -3.60 16.88
N SER A 225 -6.81 -2.56 16.08
CA SER A 225 -7.49 -2.60 14.79
C SER A 225 -6.91 -1.58 13.81
N ALA A 226 -7.25 -1.71 12.53
CA ALA A 226 -6.88 -0.74 11.50
C ALA A 226 -7.42 0.67 11.81
N ALA A 227 -8.61 0.75 12.42
CA ALA A 227 -9.22 1.99 12.88
C ALA A 227 -8.42 2.61 14.05
N ALA A 228 -8.10 1.81 15.07
CA ALA A 228 -7.33 2.26 16.23
C ALA A 228 -5.96 2.81 15.85
N ILE A 229 -5.26 2.13 14.93
CA ILE A 229 -3.98 2.61 14.38
C ILE A 229 -4.18 3.98 13.71
N ARG A 230 -5.23 4.13 12.91
CA ARG A 230 -5.50 5.40 12.22
C ARG A 230 -5.80 6.52 13.22
N THR A 231 -6.68 6.28 14.19
CA THR A 231 -7.01 7.23 15.24
C THR A 231 -5.77 7.66 16.02
N SER A 232 -4.86 6.73 16.33
CA SER A 232 -3.60 7.03 17.01
C SER A 232 -2.68 7.92 16.18
N LEU A 233 -2.58 7.67 14.86
CA LEU A 233 -1.81 8.52 13.94
C LEU A 233 -2.40 9.93 13.81
N ASP A 234 -3.73 10.04 13.72
CA ASP A 234 -4.43 11.32 13.63
C ASP A 234 -4.30 12.11 14.95
N ALA A 235 -4.45 11.44 16.10
CA ALA A 235 -4.26 12.04 17.42
C ALA A 235 -2.84 12.58 17.63
N TYR A 236 -1.82 11.88 17.13
CA TYR A 236 -0.44 12.37 17.18
C TYR A 236 -0.25 13.66 16.38
N VAL A 237 -0.85 13.74 15.18
CA VAL A 237 -0.82 14.96 14.36
C VAL A 237 -1.51 16.12 15.08
N GLU A 238 -2.66 15.88 15.71
CA GLU A 238 -3.37 16.88 16.51
C GLU A 238 -2.55 17.34 17.72
N GLN A 239 -1.89 16.42 18.41
CA GLN A 239 -1.02 16.72 19.54
C GLN A 239 0.16 17.62 19.13
N LEU A 240 0.79 17.37 17.98
CA LEU A 240 1.88 18.21 17.46
C LEU A 240 1.38 19.63 17.13
N ARG A 241 0.21 19.75 16.50
CA ARG A 241 -0.40 21.05 16.20
C ARG A 241 -0.76 21.81 17.47
N ALA A 242 -1.29 21.12 18.49
CA ALA A 242 -1.60 21.72 19.78
C ALA A 242 -0.36 22.25 20.53
N LYS A 243 0.81 21.62 20.31
CA LYS A 243 2.11 22.09 20.84
C LYS A 243 2.68 23.31 20.09
N GLY A 244 2.04 23.75 19.00
CA GLY A 244 2.54 24.86 18.18
C GLY A 244 3.73 24.51 17.29
N THR A 245 3.95 23.21 17.03
CA THR A 245 5.00 22.74 16.12
C THR A 245 4.76 23.26 14.69
N PRO A 246 5.79 23.74 13.96
CA PRO A 246 5.64 24.18 12.57
C PRO A 246 5.04 23.09 11.67
N GLU A 247 4.15 23.43 10.74
CA GLU A 247 3.43 22.44 9.91
C GLU A 247 4.38 21.53 9.10
N LEU A 248 5.53 22.06 8.65
CA LEU A 248 6.55 21.25 7.96
C LEU A 248 7.12 20.13 8.85
N GLU A 249 7.31 20.41 10.13
CA GLU A 249 7.80 19.44 11.10
C GLU A 249 6.69 18.44 11.48
N VAL A 250 5.43 18.89 11.56
CA VAL A 250 4.26 18.01 11.70
C VAL A 250 4.18 17.00 10.55
N GLU A 251 4.34 17.44 9.30
CA GLU A 251 4.36 16.56 8.12
C GLU A 251 5.54 15.58 8.17
N THR A 252 6.71 16.06 8.54
CA THR A 252 7.96 15.29 8.66
C THR A 252 7.80 14.14 9.68
N LEU A 253 7.31 14.45 10.88
CA LEU A 253 7.13 13.49 11.97
C LEU A 253 5.98 12.51 11.72
N SER A 254 4.85 13.00 11.22
CA SER A 254 3.69 12.15 10.88
C SER A 254 4.01 11.18 9.74
N THR A 255 4.83 11.60 8.78
CA THR A 255 5.36 10.73 7.72
C THR A 255 6.26 9.65 8.29
N ALA A 256 7.13 10.00 9.25
CA ALA A 256 8.01 9.03 9.89
C ALA A 256 7.24 7.97 10.69
N LEU A 257 6.24 8.39 11.49
CA LEU A 257 5.40 7.46 12.24
C LEU A 257 4.54 6.58 11.31
N SER A 258 4.01 7.16 10.24
CA SER A 258 3.29 6.41 9.19
C SER A 258 4.19 5.39 8.51
N TYR A 259 5.45 5.73 8.25
CA TYR A 259 6.45 4.82 7.70
C TYR A 259 6.79 3.68 8.67
N LEU A 260 7.01 3.97 9.95
CA LEU A 260 7.24 2.96 10.99
C LEU A 260 6.07 1.97 11.08
N THR A 261 4.84 2.49 11.06
CA THR A 261 3.63 1.67 11.04
C THR A 261 3.57 0.80 9.78
N TYR A 262 3.80 1.39 8.61
CA TYR A 262 3.79 0.70 7.32
C TYR A 262 4.81 -0.44 7.24
N MET A 263 6.01 -0.27 7.79
CA MET A 263 7.06 -1.30 7.81
C MET A 263 6.68 -2.56 8.60
N ARG A 264 5.67 -2.48 9.46
CA ARG A 264 5.23 -3.56 10.36
C ARG A 264 4.01 -4.30 9.81
N MET A 265 3.39 -3.74 8.78
CA MET A 265 2.28 -4.36 8.06
C MET A 265 2.73 -5.56 7.24
N GLN A 266 1.82 -6.52 7.09
CA GLN A 266 2.05 -7.68 6.22
C GLN A 266 1.78 -7.32 4.76
N MET A 267 2.24 -8.17 3.83
CA MET A 267 1.88 -8.02 2.43
C MET A 267 0.47 -8.56 2.19
N ALA A 268 -0.33 -7.86 1.38
CA ALA A 268 -1.60 -8.40 0.89
C ALA A 268 -1.37 -9.50 -0.16
N LEU A 269 -2.15 -10.58 -0.07
CA LEU A 269 -1.94 -11.83 -0.78
C LEU A 269 -3.17 -12.24 -1.58
N TYR A 270 -2.97 -12.73 -2.80
CA TYR A 270 -3.96 -13.52 -3.52
C TYR A 270 -4.07 -14.92 -2.92
N PHE A 271 -5.29 -15.46 -2.92
CA PHE A 271 -5.56 -16.81 -2.47
C PHE A 271 -6.73 -17.44 -3.26
N ASN A 272 -6.75 -18.76 -3.28
CA ASN A 272 -7.83 -19.56 -3.87
C ASN A 272 -8.92 -19.80 -2.82
N VAL A 273 -10.17 -19.43 -3.11
CA VAL A 273 -11.28 -19.51 -2.14
C VAL A 273 -11.63 -20.96 -1.82
N GLU A 274 -11.69 -21.82 -2.84
CA GLU A 274 -12.10 -23.21 -2.70
C GLU A 274 -11.17 -24.00 -1.77
N ASP A 275 -9.87 -23.72 -1.80
CA ASP A 275 -8.89 -24.34 -0.89
C ASP A 275 -9.10 -23.95 0.57
N VAL A 276 -9.47 -22.69 0.82
CA VAL A 276 -9.76 -22.19 2.17
C VAL A 276 -11.06 -22.79 2.67
N VAL A 277 -12.12 -22.81 1.84
CA VAL A 277 -13.40 -23.45 2.16
C VAL A 277 -13.21 -24.92 2.51
N ASN A 278 -12.49 -25.68 1.66
CA ASN A 278 -12.23 -27.10 1.90
C ASN A 278 -11.39 -27.33 3.17
N ARG A 279 -10.56 -26.36 3.59
CA ARG A 279 -9.82 -26.42 4.85
C ARG A 279 -10.72 -26.11 6.04
N ALA A 280 -11.59 -25.11 5.94
CA ALA A 280 -12.56 -24.75 6.98
C ALA A 280 -13.53 -25.90 7.27
N ILE A 281 -14.12 -26.49 6.23
CA ILE A 281 -15.03 -27.64 6.37
C ILE A 281 -14.33 -28.83 7.03
N ARG A 282 -13.06 -29.10 6.70
CA ARG A 282 -12.29 -30.18 7.33
C ARG A 282 -12.07 -29.95 8.81
N ARG A 283 -11.84 -28.71 9.24
CA ARG A 283 -11.67 -28.37 10.66
C ARG A 283 -12.97 -28.56 11.45
N VAL A 284 -14.09 -28.05 10.94
CA VAL A 284 -15.39 -28.24 11.60
C VAL A 284 -15.72 -29.72 11.76
N ARG A 285 -15.47 -30.54 10.74
CA ARG A 285 -15.67 -32.00 10.81
C ARG A 285 -14.73 -32.70 11.79
N SER A 286 -13.47 -32.26 11.91
CA SER A 286 -12.55 -32.84 12.89
C SER A 286 -12.96 -32.49 14.31
N ASP A 287 -13.40 -31.25 14.54
CA ASP A 287 -13.83 -30.79 15.86
C ASP A 287 -15.11 -31.54 16.29
N GLU A 288 -16.07 -31.75 15.39
CA GLU A 288 -17.27 -32.56 15.63
C GLU A 288 -16.93 -34.01 16.02
N SER A 289 -15.95 -34.63 15.36
CA SER A 289 -15.53 -36.02 15.65
C SER A 289 -14.84 -36.20 17.00
N VAL A 290 -14.18 -35.15 17.50
CA VAL A 290 -13.52 -35.15 18.82
C VAL A 290 -14.54 -34.95 19.93
N THR A 291 -15.54 -34.08 19.72
CA THR A 291 -16.63 -33.87 20.69
C THR A 291 -17.60 -35.04 20.83
N SER A 292 -17.72 -35.92 19.83
CA SER A 292 -18.59 -37.11 19.90
C SER A 292 -17.98 -38.30 20.65
N ALA A 293 -16.74 -38.20 21.14
CA ALA A 293 -16.03 -39.29 21.82
C ALA A 293 -16.01 -39.16 23.35
N SER A 294 -16.58 -38.11 23.93
CA SER A 294 -16.73 -37.93 25.38
C SER A 294 -18.13 -37.42 25.70
N SER A 295 -19.01 -38.34 26.09
CA SER A 295 -20.26 -38.01 26.77
C SER A 295 -19.96 -37.57 28.20
N ASP A 296 -20.76 -36.61 28.69
CA ASP A 296 -20.74 -35.98 30.02
C ASP A 296 -19.82 -34.75 30.16
N ASP A 297 -20.12 -33.70 29.40
CA ASP A 297 -20.21 -32.33 29.94
C ASP A 297 -20.81 -31.38 28.89
N LEU A 298 -21.72 -30.50 29.32
CA LEU A 298 -22.45 -29.56 28.47
C LEU A 298 -21.48 -28.46 27.93
N PRO A 299 -21.12 -28.41 26.64
CA PRO A 299 -20.20 -27.38 26.17
C PRO A 299 -20.99 -26.19 25.63
N THR A 300 -20.95 -25.08 26.37
CA THR A 300 -21.32 -23.76 25.85
C THR A 300 -20.16 -23.23 25.00
N VAL A 301 -19.89 -23.87 23.85
CA VAL A 301 -18.89 -23.41 22.88
C VAL A 301 -19.65 -22.96 21.63
N SER A 302 -19.56 -21.68 21.30
CA SER A 302 -20.19 -21.11 20.10
C SER A 302 -19.68 -21.87 18.86
N GLN A 303 -20.53 -22.71 18.27
CA GLN A 303 -20.24 -23.49 17.08
C GLN A 303 -20.08 -22.52 15.89
N GLU A 304 -18.86 -22.00 15.67
CA GLU A 304 -18.59 -21.09 14.57
C GLU A 304 -18.89 -21.78 13.24
N SER A 305 -19.83 -21.22 12.46
CA SER A 305 -20.04 -21.66 11.08
C SER A 305 -18.74 -21.53 10.28
N TRP A 306 -18.43 -22.51 9.43
CA TRP A 306 -17.26 -22.45 8.53
C TRP A 306 -17.25 -21.19 7.64
N GLU A 307 -18.42 -20.56 7.44
CA GLU A 307 -18.59 -19.28 6.75
C GLU A 307 -17.94 -18.12 7.52
N SER A 308 -18.14 -18.06 8.84
CA SER A 308 -17.54 -17.05 9.73
C SER A 308 -16.01 -17.16 9.73
N SER A 309 -15.49 -18.39 9.82
CA SER A 309 -14.04 -18.63 9.75
C SER A 309 -13.46 -18.24 8.38
N LEU A 310 -14.21 -18.45 7.30
CA LEU A 310 -13.81 -18.07 5.95
C LEU A 310 -13.80 -16.54 5.75
N LEU A 311 -14.79 -15.83 6.28
CA LEU A 311 -14.84 -14.36 6.24
C LEU A 311 -13.70 -13.75 7.04
N ARG A 312 -13.43 -14.28 8.25
CA ARG A 312 -12.28 -13.87 9.05
C ARG A 312 -10.96 -14.08 8.30
N PHE A 313 -10.81 -15.20 7.58
CA PHE A 313 -9.61 -15.44 6.78
C PHE A 313 -9.46 -14.49 5.58
N SER A 314 -10.58 -14.23 4.88
CA SER A 314 -10.60 -13.44 3.64
C SER A 314 -10.56 -11.92 3.85
N HIS A 315 -10.73 -11.47 5.10
CA HIS A 315 -10.69 -10.06 5.49
C HIS A 315 -9.47 -9.31 4.96
N HIS A 316 -9.69 -8.06 4.56
CA HIS A 316 -8.66 -7.15 4.10
C HIS A 316 -8.41 -6.05 5.13
N PHE A 317 -7.46 -6.29 6.04
CA PHE A 317 -7.16 -5.44 7.20
C PHE A 317 -7.04 -3.94 6.85
N GLY A 318 -6.29 -3.59 5.80
CA GLY A 318 -6.02 -2.16 5.50
C GLY A 318 -7.21 -1.41 4.90
N LEU A 319 -8.10 -2.12 4.22
CA LEU A 319 -9.32 -1.53 3.64
C LEU A 319 -10.52 -1.68 4.60
N ASN A 320 -10.34 -2.43 5.69
CA ASN A 320 -11.36 -2.93 6.59
C ASN A 320 -12.62 -3.48 5.88
N VAL A 321 -12.42 -4.35 4.88
CA VAL A 321 -13.53 -5.01 4.16
C VAL A 321 -13.42 -6.53 4.19
N PRO A 322 -14.54 -7.27 4.26
CA PRO A 322 -14.51 -8.73 4.38
C PRO A 322 -14.03 -9.42 3.11
N LEU A 323 -14.30 -8.85 1.93
CA LEU A 323 -14.00 -9.46 0.64
C LEU A 323 -13.41 -8.42 -0.32
N TYR A 324 -12.30 -8.78 -0.96
CA TYR A 324 -11.64 -7.96 -1.95
C TYR A 324 -10.97 -8.81 -3.02
N THR A 325 -10.83 -8.26 -4.23
CA THR A 325 -10.05 -8.86 -5.33
C THR A 325 -9.52 -7.75 -6.24
N HIS A 326 -8.76 -8.11 -7.26
CA HIS A 326 -8.40 -7.17 -8.32
C HIS A 326 -9.10 -7.54 -9.62
N PHE A 327 -9.73 -6.55 -10.24
CA PHE A 327 -10.48 -6.70 -11.49
C PHE A 327 -10.19 -5.57 -12.47
N THR A 328 -9.90 -4.36 -11.99
CA THR A 328 -9.91 -3.14 -12.79
C THR A 328 -8.66 -2.86 -13.63
N SER A 329 -7.68 -3.76 -13.71
CA SER A 329 -6.46 -3.54 -14.49
C SER A 329 -5.91 -4.80 -15.17
N PRO A 330 -6.70 -5.50 -16.02
CA PRO A 330 -6.28 -6.73 -16.70
C PRO A 330 -5.09 -6.56 -17.65
N ILE A 331 -4.87 -5.36 -18.20
CA ILE A 331 -3.75 -5.09 -19.12
C ILE A 331 -2.38 -5.27 -18.45
N ARG A 332 -2.27 -4.88 -17.17
CA ARG A 332 -1.00 -4.82 -16.44
C ARG A 332 -0.91 -5.79 -15.26
N ARG A 333 -1.96 -6.57 -15.00
CA ARG A 333 -2.00 -7.53 -13.88
C ARG A 333 -2.63 -8.84 -14.32
N TYR A 334 -1.86 -9.92 -14.22
CA TYR A 334 -2.33 -11.26 -14.54
C TYR A 334 -3.46 -11.75 -13.61
N ALA A 335 -3.44 -11.37 -12.32
CA ALA A 335 -4.50 -11.72 -11.39
C ALA A 335 -5.88 -11.21 -11.85
N ASP A 336 -5.94 -9.97 -12.35
CA ASP A 336 -7.16 -9.40 -12.92
C ASP A 336 -7.63 -10.21 -14.14
N LEU A 337 -6.72 -10.64 -15.02
CA LEU A 337 -7.08 -11.52 -16.15
C LEU A 337 -7.70 -12.85 -15.69
N LEU A 338 -7.22 -13.44 -14.59
CA LEU A 338 -7.82 -14.64 -14.02
C LEU A 338 -9.24 -14.36 -13.52
N VAL A 339 -9.43 -13.26 -12.78
CA VAL A 339 -10.74 -12.83 -12.27
C VAL A 339 -11.72 -12.52 -13.42
N HIS A 340 -11.27 -11.86 -14.49
CA HIS A 340 -12.07 -11.61 -15.70
C HIS A 340 -12.54 -12.93 -16.36
N ARG A 341 -11.66 -13.93 -16.44
CA ARG A 341 -12.01 -15.26 -16.98
C ARG A 341 -12.99 -16.00 -16.07
N GLN A 342 -12.81 -15.92 -14.75
CA GLN A 342 -13.70 -16.52 -13.76
C GLN A 342 -15.10 -15.89 -13.82
N LEU A 343 -15.17 -14.55 -13.90
CA LEU A 343 -16.42 -13.82 -14.05
C LEU A 343 -17.10 -14.17 -15.38
N GLY A 344 -16.34 -14.23 -16.48
CA GLY A 344 -16.87 -14.61 -17.80
C GLY A 344 -17.40 -16.04 -17.88
N ASP A 345 -16.78 -17.00 -17.17
CA ASP A 345 -17.25 -18.38 -17.06
C ASP A 345 -18.60 -18.43 -16.32
N LEU A 346 -18.73 -17.69 -15.21
CA LEU A 346 -19.96 -17.62 -14.41
C LEU A 346 -21.12 -16.90 -15.11
N LEU A 347 -20.82 -15.92 -15.97
CA LEU A 347 -21.80 -15.20 -16.77
C LEU A 347 -22.13 -15.92 -18.09
N ASN A 348 -21.50 -17.07 -18.39
CA ASN A 348 -21.61 -17.78 -19.66
C ASN A 348 -21.29 -16.91 -20.90
N CYS A 349 -20.50 -15.86 -20.73
CA CYS A 349 -20.10 -14.96 -21.83
C CYS A 349 -18.66 -15.22 -22.29
N GLY A 350 -17.93 -16.13 -21.66
CA GLY A 350 -16.57 -16.53 -22.05
C GLY A 350 -16.50 -17.33 -23.36
N HIS A 351 -15.81 -16.81 -24.38
CA HIS A 351 -15.43 -17.60 -25.58
C HIS A 351 -14.32 -18.63 -25.28
N TRP A 352 -13.76 -18.61 -24.07
CA TRP A 352 -12.67 -19.48 -23.64
C TRP A 352 -13.19 -20.75 -22.95
N SER A 353 -14.36 -21.25 -23.34
CA SER A 353 -14.87 -22.56 -22.93
C SER A 353 -13.75 -23.58 -23.08
N TYR A 354 -13.05 -23.85 -21.98
CA TYR A 354 -12.20 -25.01 -21.90
C TYR A 354 -13.16 -26.16 -22.17
N ARG A 355 -13.01 -26.84 -23.32
CA ARG A 355 -13.70 -28.10 -23.54
C ARG A 355 -13.32 -28.95 -22.34
N ARG A 356 -14.23 -29.06 -21.37
CA ARG A 356 -14.08 -30.04 -20.30
C ARG A 356 -13.87 -31.36 -21.05
N PRO A 357 -12.80 -32.13 -20.76
CA PRO A 357 -12.75 -33.50 -21.25
C PRO A 357 -14.08 -34.12 -20.85
N ASN A 358 -14.88 -34.53 -21.84
CA ASN A 358 -16.16 -35.15 -21.60
C ASN A 358 -15.93 -36.28 -20.60
N GLN A 359 -16.58 -36.23 -19.43
CA GLN A 359 -16.70 -37.38 -18.55
C GLN A 359 -17.68 -38.39 -19.17
N THR A 360 -17.49 -38.73 -20.44
CA THR A 360 -18.27 -39.71 -21.20
C THR A 360 -17.42 -40.27 -22.34
N SER A 361 -16.27 -40.85 -22.02
CA SER A 361 -15.59 -41.78 -22.93
C SER A 361 -15.17 -43.01 -22.13
N LYS A 362 -15.95 -44.08 -22.29
CA LYS A 362 -15.55 -45.43 -21.87
C LYS A 362 -14.24 -45.81 -22.58
N VAL A 363 -13.35 -46.45 -21.83
CA VAL A 363 -12.29 -47.39 -22.18
C VAL A 363 -12.00 -47.57 -23.68
N GLY A 364 -10.76 -47.28 -24.08
CA GLY A 364 -10.15 -47.69 -25.35
C GLY A 364 -8.69 -47.30 -25.36
N SER A 365 -7.80 -48.30 -25.43
CA SER A 365 -6.35 -48.18 -25.35
C SER A 365 -5.75 -47.31 -26.45
N ALA A 366 -4.90 -46.37 -26.08
CA ALA A 366 -3.76 -45.93 -26.89
C ALA A 366 -2.77 -45.20 -25.98
N SER A 367 -1.89 -45.98 -25.35
CA SER A 367 -0.55 -45.49 -25.02
C SER A 367 0.12 -45.17 -26.35
N GLU A 368 0.50 -43.91 -26.56
CA GLU A 368 1.87 -43.49 -26.92
C GLU A 368 1.85 -42.10 -27.54
N VAL A 369 2.92 -41.34 -27.24
CA VAL A 369 3.24 -40.02 -27.77
C VAL A 369 2.48 -38.85 -27.12
N TYR A 370 2.76 -38.56 -25.85
CA TYR A 370 3.23 -37.23 -25.38
C TYR A 370 3.67 -37.34 -23.91
N GLY A 371 4.81 -36.72 -23.62
CA GLY A 371 5.69 -37.03 -22.49
C GLY A 371 5.07 -36.99 -21.08
N LYS A 372 5.49 -37.97 -20.28
CA LYS A 372 5.49 -37.95 -18.81
C LYS A 372 6.10 -36.63 -18.33
N ASN A 373 5.29 -35.72 -17.77
CA ASN A 373 5.63 -34.84 -16.63
C ASN A 373 4.45 -33.93 -16.22
N SER A 374 3.92 -34.20 -15.01
CA SER A 374 3.07 -33.33 -14.16
C SER A 374 1.56 -33.20 -14.46
N THR A 375 0.80 -34.28 -14.26
CA THR A 375 -0.63 -34.15 -13.94
C THR A 375 -0.81 -33.79 -12.46
N LEU A 376 -0.55 -32.52 -12.12
CA LEU A 376 -1.04 -31.96 -10.86
C LEU A 376 -2.58 -32.01 -10.88
N PRO A 377 -3.25 -32.51 -9.82
CA PRO A 377 -4.71 -32.58 -9.80
C PRO A 377 -5.30 -31.18 -10.01
N ALA A 378 -6.34 -31.08 -10.86
CA ALA A 378 -6.94 -29.84 -11.37
C ALA A 378 -7.31 -28.79 -10.32
N ILE A 379 -7.42 -29.17 -9.04
CA ILE A 379 -7.71 -28.32 -7.88
C ILE A 379 -6.52 -27.40 -7.50
N ARG A 380 -5.27 -27.75 -7.85
CA ARG A 380 -4.08 -26.98 -7.44
C ARG A 380 -3.72 -25.82 -8.36
N LYS A 381 -4.30 -25.72 -9.56
CA LYS A 381 -3.90 -24.72 -10.57
C LYS A 381 -4.15 -23.26 -10.12
N PRO A 382 -5.34 -22.87 -9.60
CA PRO A 382 -5.57 -21.51 -9.14
C PRO A 382 -4.68 -21.11 -7.95
N THR A 383 -4.36 -22.07 -7.08
CA THR A 383 -3.49 -21.88 -5.92
C THR A 383 -2.05 -21.61 -6.34
N ILE A 384 -1.53 -22.35 -7.31
CA ILE A 384 -0.20 -22.11 -7.88
C ILE A 384 -0.17 -20.75 -8.59
N GLN A 385 -1.22 -20.41 -9.35
CA GLN A 385 -1.33 -19.11 -10.02
C GLN A 385 -1.37 -17.95 -9.02
N ALA A 386 -2.11 -18.08 -7.92
CA ALA A 386 -2.16 -17.09 -6.85
C ALA A 386 -0.79 -16.93 -6.18
N ALA A 387 -0.11 -18.04 -5.87
CA ALA A 387 1.24 -18.02 -5.30
C ALA A 387 2.26 -17.34 -6.24
N TRP A 388 2.18 -17.63 -7.54
CA TRP A 388 3.01 -16.97 -8.55
C TRP A 388 2.76 -15.47 -8.63
N CYS A 389 1.48 -15.06 -8.65
CA CYS A 389 1.10 -13.65 -8.62
C CYS A 389 1.63 -12.93 -7.38
N ASN A 390 1.59 -13.59 -6.21
CA ASN A 390 2.14 -13.04 -4.97
C ASN A 390 3.67 -12.86 -5.04
N ARG A 391 4.38 -13.88 -5.52
CA ARG A 391 5.84 -13.82 -5.73
C ARG A 391 6.20 -12.66 -6.66
N MET A 392 5.62 -12.63 -7.86
CA MET A 392 5.93 -11.61 -8.86
C MET A 392 5.56 -10.20 -8.38
N ARG A 393 4.44 -10.04 -7.66
CA ARG A 393 4.09 -8.74 -7.08
C ARG A 393 5.15 -8.22 -6.10
N ARG A 394 5.76 -9.11 -5.30
CA ARG A 394 6.85 -8.74 -4.38
C ARG A 394 8.11 -8.35 -5.13
N GLU A 395 8.54 -9.16 -6.10
CA GLU A 395 9.75 -8.88 -6.87
C GLU A 395 9.61 -7.58 -7.70
N THR A 396 8.47 -7.35 -8.35
CA THR A 396 8.22 -6.09 -9.08
C THR A 396 8.22 -4.88 -8.16
N ARG A 397 7.65 -4.99 -6.96
CA ARG A 397 7.68 -3.90 -5.98
C ARG A 397 9.10 -3.57 -5.55
N ARG A 398 9.92 -4.59 -5.28
CA ARG A 398 11.33 -4.42 -4.93
C ARG A 398 12.12 -3.75 -6.05
N ALA A 399 11.95 -4.21 -7.29
CA ALA A 399 12.60 -3.61 -8.45
C ALA A 399 12.19 -2.14 -8.65
N GLN A 400 10.92 -1.80 -8.43
CA GLN A 400 10.43 -0.42 -8.50
C GLN A 400 11.07 0.46 -7.41
N GLU A 401 11.18 -0.04 -6.18
CA GLU A 401 11.83 0.66 -5.05
C GLU A 401 13.33 0.88 -5.30
N GLU A 402 14.05 -0.15 -5.73
CA GLU A 402 15.47 -0.08 -6.04
C GLU A 402 15.74 0.87 -7.22
N CYS A 403 14.85 0.89 -8.23
CA CYS A 403 14.94 1.83 -9.34
C CYS A 403 14.77 3.28 -8.88
N GLN A 404 13.79 3.58 -8.00
CA GLN A 404 13.64 4.92 -7.45
C GLN A 404 14.89 5.38 -6.68
N GLN A 405 15.46 4.49 -5.85
CA GLN A 405 16.70 4.78 -5.13
C GLN A 405 17.89 4.99 -6.07
N LEU A 406 18.00 4.22 -7.16
CA LEU A 406 19.04 4.37 -8.16
C LEU A 406 18.97 5.75 -8.85
N PHE A 407 17.79 6.18 -9.27
CA PHE A 407 17.64 7.50 -9.91
C PHE A 407 17.86 8.65 -8.93
N LEU A 408 17.38 8.52 -7.69
CA LEU A 408 17.64 9.52 -6.65
C LEU A 408 19.15 9.66 -6.35
N THR A 409 19.85 8.54 -6.19
CA THR A 409 21.31 8.55 -5.96
C THR A 409 22.10 9.04 -7.16
N ALA A 410 21.65 8.74 -8.39
CA ALA A 410 22.25 9.28 -9.61
C ALA A 410 22.11 10.80 -9.69
N TRP A 411 20.96 11.34 -9.29
CA TRP A 411 20.74 12.78 -9.20
C TRP A 411 21.62 13.43 -8.11
N ILE A 412 21.66 12.85 -6.91
CA ILE A 412 22.54 13.31 -5.81
C ILE A 412 24.01 13.34 -6.28
N LYS A 413 24.44 12.36 -7.08
CA LYS A 413 25.78 12.31 -7.64
C LYS A 413 26.09 13.47 -8.59
N SER A 414 25.11 13.91 -9.40
CA SER A 414 25.29 15.07 -10.29
C SER A 414 25.29 16.40 -9.54
N VAL A 415 24.51 16.52 -8.46
CA VAL A 415 24.48 17.75 -7.63
C VAL A 415 25.66 17.82 -6.67
N GLY A 416 26.25 16.67 -6.32
CA GLY A 416 27.38 16.54 -5.40
C GLY A 416 26.92 16.30 -3.95
N SER A 417 26.20 17.26 -3.37
CA SER A 417 25.60 17.09 -2.04
C SER A 417 24.33 17.91 -1.85
N ILE A 418 23.37 17.37 -1.10
CA ILE A 418 22.13 18.08 -0.73
C ILE A 418 22.00 18.10 0.80
N GLN A 419 21.41 19.15 1.34
CA GLN A 419 21.06 19.26 2.75
C GLN A 419 19.56 19.01 2.91
N GLU A 420 19.20 18.09 3.79
CA GLU A 420 17.80 17.70 4.05
C GLU A 420 17.58 17.47 5.54
N ASN A 421 16.33 17.53 5.99
CA ASN A 421 15.97 17.09 7.33
C ASN A 421 15.70 15.58 7.33
N ALA A 422 16.33 14.88 8.27
CA ALA A 422 16.11 13.46 8.49
C ALA A 422 15.43 13.23 9.85
N VAL A 423 14.67 12.15 9.94
CA VAL A 423 14.06 11.67 11.18
C VAL A 423 14.73 10.36 11.59
N VAL A 424 15.11 10.27 12.86
CA VAL A 424 15.67 9.04 13.43
C VAL A 424 14.57 8.00 13.62
N LEU A 425 14.62 6.90 12.87
CA LEU A 425 13.65 5.80 12.95
C LEU A 425 14.04 4.76 14.00
N SER A 426 15.32 4.45 14.12
CA SER A 426 15.84 3.53 15.12
C SER A 426 17.28 3.88 15.49
N LEU A 427 17.60 3.61 16.75
CA LEU A 427 18.88 3.95 17.35
C LEU A 427 19.42 2.73 18.10
N SER A 428 20.70 2.45 17.91
CA SER A 428 21.43 1.40 18.62
C SER A 428 22.84 1.90 18.92
N ALA A 429 23.59 1.18 19.76
CA ALA A 429 24.94 1.56 20.16
C ALA A 429 25.93 1.80 18.98
N SER A 430 25.71 1.15 17.82
CA SER A 430 26.63 1.24 16.67
C SER A 430 25.96 1.65 15.35
N LYS A 431 24.63 1.60 15.27
CA LYS A 431 23.87 1.85 14.03
C LYS A 431 22.74 2.82 14.27
N ILE A 432 22.50 3.65 13.26
CA ILE A 432 21.37 4.58 13.18
C ILE A 432 20.61 4.34 11.88
N GLN A 433 19.29 4.36 11.97
CA GLN A 433 18.41 4.33 10.80
C GLN A 433 17.69 5.68 10.68
N LEU A 434 17.80 6.26 9.49
CA LEU A 434 17.26 7.58 9.18
C LEU A 434 16.22 7.46 8.07
N LEU A 435 15.14 8.23 8.17
CA LEU A 435 14.21 8.51 7.10
C LEU A 435 14.39 9.95 6.64
N ILE A 436 14.37 10.18 5.34
CA ILE A 436 14.32 11.51 4.75
C ILE A 436 12.93 11.70 4.18
N PRO A 437 12.02 12.42 4.87
CA PRO A 437 10.61 12.44 4.50
C PRO A 437 10.36 13.07 3.12
N THR A 438 11.16 14.05 2.71
CA THR A 438 11.03 14.75 1.42
C THR A 438 11.16 13.82 0.23
N CYS A 439 12.07 12.84 0.29
CA CYS A 439 12.33 11.88 -0.79
C CYS A 439 11.96 10.42 -0.44
N GLY A 440 11.50 10.14 0.77
CA GLY A 440 11.19 8.78 1.25
C GLY A 440 12.40 7.85 1.33
N LEU A 441 13.62 8.41 1.33
CA LEU A 441 14.86 7.64 1.37
C LEU A 441 15.14 7.16 2.79
N VAL A 442 15.42 5.87 2.93
CA VAL A 442 15.73 5.24 4.22
C VAL A 442 17.18 4.79 4.19
N ILE A 443 17.96 5.27 5.14
CA ILE A 443 19.40 5.07 5.19
C ILE A 443 19.77 4.40 6.50
N ASN A 444 20.53 3.30 6.40
CA ASN A 444 21.13 2.64 7.55
C ASN A 444 22.62 3.00 7.59
N HIS A 445 23.09 3.61 8.66
CA HIS A 445 24.49 4.00 8.82
C HIS A 445 25.10 3.53 10.13
N GLN A 446 26.43 3.43 10.13
CA GLN A 446 27.18 3.29 11.37
C GLN A 446 27.27 4.66 12.04
N LEU A 447 27.03 4.70 13.35
CA LEU A 447 26.96 5.93 14.11
C LEU A 447 28.27 6.72 14.04
N ALA A 448 29.42 6.04 14.14
CA ALA A 448 30.74 6.65 13.98
C ALA A 448 30.96 7.33 12.61
N THR A 449 30.35 6.80 11.55
CA THR A 449 30.44 7.43 10.21
C THR A 449 29.47 8.59 10.06
N PHE A 450 28.34 8.55 10.76
CA PHE A 450 27.30 9.57 10.73
C PHE A 450 27.72 10.82 11.51
N CYS A 451 28.28 10.64 12.71
CA CYS A 451 28.75 11.71 13.60
C CYS A 451 30.23 12.07 13.37
N ARG A 452 30.81 11.79 12.19
CA ARG A 452 32.24 12.02 11.94
C ARG A 452 32.69 13.48 12.10
N GLU A 453 31.77 14.42 11.84
CA GLU A 453 32.05 15.86 11.91
C GLU A 453 31.79 16.44 13.31
N ALA A 454 31.29 15.64 14.25
CA ALA A 454 31.11 16.01 15.66
C ALA A 454 32.42 15.87 16.44
N SER A 455 32.60 16.67 17.50
CA SER A 455 33.78 16.59 18.38
C SER A 455 33.74 15.38 19.30
N GLY A 456 32.54 14.92 19.65
CA GLY A 456 32.31 13.68 20.39
C GLY A 456 30.85 13.24 20.33
N TRP A 457 30.61 11.98 20.68
CA TRP A 457 29.26 11.48 20.91
C TRP A 457 29.26 10.44 22.02
N GLN A 458 28.21 10.45 22.84
CA GLN A 458 28.00 9.49 23.92
C GLN A 458 26.60 8.90 23.79
N SER A 459 26.50 7.57 23.88
CA SER A 459 25.21 6.89 23.97
C SER A 459 24.77 6.84 25.43
N GLU A 460 23.67 7.53 25.75
CA GLU A 460 23.01 7.42 27.05
C GLU A 460 22.11 6.18 27.01
N ASN A 461 22.59 5.08 27.59
CA ASN A 461 21.77 3.95 27.98
C ASN A 461 21.46 4.08 29.47
N GLU A 462 20.67 5.07 29.88
CA GLU A 462 20.26 5.20 31.28
C GLU A 462 19.01 4.37 31.56
N GLU A 463 19.18 3.28 32.31
CA GLU A 463 18.15 2.39 32.89
C GLU A 463 17.14 1.76 31.91
N GLU A 464 16.57 0.61 32.30
CA GLU A 464 15.63 -0.20 31.50
C GLU A 464 14.34 0.54 31.06
N SER A 465 14.14 1.80 31.48
CA SER A 465 12.92 2.59 31.26
C SER A 465 13.06 3.80 30.33
N LYS A 466 14.26 4.28 29.98
CA LYS A 466 14.41 5.44 29.08
C LYS A 466 14.76 5.05 27.66
N ALA A 467 14.20 5.79 26.70
CA ALA A 467 14.48 5.62 25.28
C ALA A 467 15.99 5.77 24.99
N PRO A 468 16.56 4.95 24.08
CA PRO A 468 17.94 5.12 23.68
C PRO A 468 18.12 6.53 23.09
N SER A 469 19.05 7.29 23.67
CA SER A 469 19.36 8.63 23.21
C SER A 469 20.86 8.81 23.06
N ILE A 470 21.25 9.66 22.11
CA ILE A 470 22.65 9.96 21.84
C ILE A 470 22.82 11.46 21.99
N THR A 471 23.82 11.82 22.78
CA THR A 471 24.23 13.20 22.96
C THR A 471 25.48 13.44 22.11
N VAL A 472 25.36 14.35 21.15
CA VAL A 472 26.43 14.72 20.21
C VAL A 472 26.96 16.09 20.62
N THR A 473 28.26 16.19 20.81
CA THR A 473 28.95 17.45 21.15
C THR A 473 29.59 18.04 19.90
N TRP A 474 29.55 19.36 19.81
CA TRP A 474 30.18 20.12 18.74
C TRP A 474 31.10 21.19 19.30
N GLU A 475 32.30 21.29 18.74
CA GLU A 475 33.19 22.43 18.99
C GLU A 475 32.69 23.66 18.22
N GLY A 476 32.53 24.78 18.94
CA GLY A 476 32.20 26.07 18.33
C GLY A 476 33.30 26.53 17.38
N ARG A 477 32.94 26.93 16.17
CA ARG A 477 33.91 27.43 15.18
C ARG A 477 34.40 28.82 15.61
N LYS A 478 35.71 29.01 15.75
CA LYS A 478 36.30 30.36 15.71
C LYS A 478 35.90 31.02 14.39
N ASN A 479 35.39 32.24 14.43
CA ASN A 479 35.05 33.03 13.24
C ASN A 479 36.29 33.20 12.36
N LEU A 480 36.42 32.38 11.32
CA LEU A 480 37.33 32.61 10.19
C LEU A 480 36.60 33.48 9.18
N ALA A 481 36.42 34.75 9.54
CA ALA A 481 35.99 35.83 8.68
C ALA A 481 36.67 37.11 9.18
N ASP A 482 38.00 37.16 9.04
CA ASP A 482 38.82 38.37 8.95
C ASP A 482 40.27 37.94 8.68
N GLU A 483 40.54 37.46 7.48
CA GLU A 483 41.89 37.58 6.91
C GLU A 483 41.88 38.81 5.99
N GLY A 484 42.18 39.96 6.61
CA GLY A 484 42.36 41.25 5.96
C GLY A 484 43.07 42.20 6.91
N GLU A 485 44.41 42.17 6.86
CA GLU A 485 45.35 43.23 7.24
C GLU A 485 45.07 44.05 8.53
N ASN A 486 45.78 43.74 9.62
CA ASN A 486 46.85 44.60 10.16
C ASN A 486 47.42 44.06 11.48
N ARG A 487 48.75 44.11 11.59
CA ARG A 487 49.49 43.96 12.85
C ARG A 487 49.29 45.22 13.70
N GLU A 488 49.01 45.06 14.99
CA GLU A 488 49.89 45.48 16.09
C GLU A 488 49.26 45.25 17.48
N GLU A 489 50.15 45.11 18.45
CA GLU A 489 50.08 44.65 19.85
C GLU A 489 48.96 45.18 20.77
N LYS A 490 48.39 44.30 21.63
CA LYS A 490 48.53 44.32 23.11
C LYS A 490 47.68 43.28 23.87
N ASN A 491 48.39 42.53 24.73
CA ASN A 491 48.09 41.91 26.04
C ASN A 491 46.67 41.52 26.50
N GLN A 492 46.61 40.24 26.95
CA GLN A 492 46.04 39.70 28.20
C GLN A 492 44.54 39.89 28.52
N GLY A 493 43.80 38.79 28.48
CA GLY A 493 42.57 38.62 29.25
C GLY A 493 41.54 37.68 28.60
N ALA A 494 41.25 36.57 29.28
CA ALA A 494 40.17 35.59 29.03
C ALA A 494 40.33 34.64 27.82
N ASP A 495 40.81 33.42 28.11
CA ASP A 495 40.46 32.20 27.37
C ASP A 495 38.95 31.97 27.47
N GLU A 496 38.15 32.64 26.64
CA GLU A 496 36.76 32.23 26.40
C GLU A 496 36.80 30.94 25.57
N LYS A 497 36.64 29.80 26.24
CA LYS A 497 36.40 28.51 25.58
C LYS A 497 35.23 28.67 24.60
N PRO A 498 35.36 28.22 23.33
CA PRO A 498 34.25 28.30 22.39
C PRO A 498 33.05 27.53 22.96
N ALA A 499 31.87 28.16 22.95
CA ALA A 499 30.65 27.56 23.49
C ALA A 499 30.39 26.20 22.82
N GLU A 500 30.47 25.13 23.62
CA GLU A 500 30.15 23.77 23.19
C GLU A 500 28.64 23.68 22.97
N SER A 501 28.23 23.34 21.75
CA SER A 501 26.81 23.08 21.47
C SER A 501 26.53 21.58 21.57
N ILE A 502 25.41 21.24 22.18
CA ILE A 502 25.01 19.85 22.42
C ILE A 502 23.74 19.55 21.62
N THR A 503 23.75 18.48 20.82
CA THR A 503 22.57 17.99 20.09
C THR A 503 22.16 16.64 20.65
N LYS A 504 20.94 16.54 21.20
CA LYS A 504 20.37 15.27 21.66
C LYS A 504 19.54 14.63 20.54
N LEU A 505 19.88 13.40 20.18
CA LEU A 505 19.17 12.60 19.19
C LEU A 505 18.45 11.44 19.88
N SER A 506 17.14 11.39 19.72
CA SER A 506 16.28 10.29 20.15
C SER A 506 15.48 9.74 18.96
N ILE A 507 14.75 8.66 19.16
CA ILE A 507 13.77 8.18 18.18
C ILE A 507 12.76 9.31 17.89
N LEU A 508 12.42 9.50 16.61
CA LEU A 508 11.58 10.58 16.10
C LEU A 508 12.14 12.00 16.30
N SER A 509 13.41 12.16 16.67
CA SER A 509 14.07 13.47 16.57
C SER A 509 14.36 13.83 15.11
N VAL A 510 14.21 15.11 14.78
CA VAL A 510 14.56 15.69 13.49
C VAL A 510 15.99 16.21 13.55
N CYS A 511 16.81 15.88 12.55
CA CYS A 511 18.18 16.36 12.46
C CYS A 511 18.56 16.76 11.02
N PRO A 512 19.34 17.84 10.83
CA PRO A 512 19.83 18.24 9.52
C PRO A 512 20.94 17.28 9.08
N VAL A 513 20.83 16.78 7.85
CA VAL A 513 21.81 15.86 7.27
C VAL A 513 22.31 16.33 5.92
N LYS A 514 23.59 16.08 5.65
CA LYS A 514 24.20 16.22 4.33
C LYS A 514 24.18 14.88 3.62
N LEU A 515 23.44 14.82 2.52
CA LEU A 515 23.38 13.68 1.62
C LEU A 515 24.45 13.78 0.55
N THR A 516 25.20 12.70 0.37
CA THR A 516 26.24 12.56 -0.65
C THR A 516 26.12 11.21 -1.34
N CYS A 517 26.60 11.09 -2.57
CA CYS A 517 26.71 9.79 -3.23
C CYS A 517 28.09 9.17 -2.96
N SER A 518 28.13 7.86 -2.73
CA SER A 518 29.39 7.11 -2.65
C SER A 518 30.19 7.19 -3.95
N SER A 519 31.52 7.18 -3.86
CA SER A 519 32.41 7.10 -5.04
C SER A 519 32.40 5.72 -5.70
N ARG A 520 32.12 4.66 -4.93
CA ARG A 520 32.15 3.26 -5.37
C ARG A 520 30.84 2.75 -5.99
N GLY A 521 29.83 3.61 -6.17
CA GLY A 521 28.54 3.22 -6.74
C GLY A 521 27.41 4.17 -6.36
N PHE A 522 26.18 3.82 -6.77
CA PHE A 522 24.96 4.60 -6.52
C PHE A 522 24.38 4.29 -5.13
N TYR A 523 25.08 4.74 -4.09
CA TYR A 523 24.67 4.60 -2.70
C TYR A 523 24.64 5.95 -2.02
N ALA A 524 23.50 6.31 -1.43
CA ALA A 524 23.38 7.52 -0.62
C ALA A 524 24.13 7.33 0.70
N LYS A 525 24.81 8.40 1.14
CA LYS A 525 25.42 8.52 2.46
C LYS A 525 24.90 9.77 3.13
N ALA A 526 24.49 9.65 4.39
CA ALA A 526 24.12 10.77 5.24
C ALA A 526 25.23 11.06 6.25
N LYS A 527 25.46 12.34 6.50
CA LYS A 527 26.29 12.85 7.59
C LYS A 527 25.48 13.83 8.42
N LEU A 528 25.64 13.79 9.74
CA LEU A 528 25.02 14.76 10.62
C LEU A 528 25.66 16.13 10.42
N LEU A 529 24.84 17.16 10.34
CA LEU A 529 25.30 18.55 10.30
C LEU A 529 25.09 19.23 11.66
N PRO A 530 25.91 20.23 12.01
CA PRO A 530 25.76 20.97 13.25
C PRO A 530 24.47 21.81 13.25
N PRO A 531 23.91 22.12 14.43
CA PRO A 531 22.60 22.77 14.55
C PRO A 531 22.54 24.18 13.93
N TRP A 532 23.68 24.88 13.85
CA TRP A 532 23.77 26.21 13.21
C TRP A 532 23.89 26.17 11.69
N SER A 533 24.06 24.99 11.09
CA SER A 533 24.02 24.88 9.63
C SER A 533 22.56 24.98 9.19
N SER A 534 22.10 26.20 8.90
CA SER A 534 20.76 26.36 8.36
C SER A 534 20.66 25.53 7.08
N THR A 535 19.63 24.71 6.97
CA THR A 535 19.14 24.23 5.69
C THR A 535 18.74 25.48 4.89
N LYS A 536 19.65 25.99 4.05
CA LYS A 536 19.25 26.98 3.04
C LYS A 536 18.26 26.25 2.14
N THR A 537 17.00 26.68 2.24
CA THR A 537 15.86 26.14 1.50
C THR A 537 15.98 26.43 0.02
#